data_AF-A0A2D4K1V6-F1
#
_entry.id   AF-A0A2D4K1V6-F1
#
_cell.length_a   1.000
_cell.length_b   1.000
_cell.length_c   1.000
_cell.angle_alpha   90.00
_cell.angle_beta   90.00
_cell.angle_gamma   90.00
#
_symmetry.space_group_name_H-M   'P 1'
#
loop_
_entity.id
_entity.type
_entity.pdbx_description
1 polymer ?
#
loop_
_entity_poly.entity_id
_entity_poly.type
_entity_poly.pdbx_seq_one_letter_code
_entity_poly.pdbx_strand_id
1 'polypeptide(L)'
;YIMGDLGPQGKLGCKEYEYVLCMIRVDGNGVITVKPDFTGTKGPYRIELEGEKREIWKFTLENASATVEEKEEAREQRVFKDLYSRHKEYLSGLVGSDFEMTAPGLFRLFVNGEIVSAQGYEYNNLYIHFFLELPS
;
A
#
# COMPACT_ATOMS: atom_id res chain seq x y z
N TYR A 1 1.66 -15.34 17.13
CA TYR A 1 0.27 -15.58 16.70
C TYR A 1 -0.63 -15.49 17.92
N ILE A 2 -1.85 -14.99 17.74
CA ILE A 2 -2.94 -15.03 18.71
C ILE A 2 -3.97 -16.02 18.15
N MET A 3 -4.29 -17.05 18.92
CA MET A 3 -5.17 -18.15 18.55
C MET A 3 -6.38 -18.18 19.48
N GLY A 4 -7.49 -18.72 18.99
CA GLY A 4 -8.67 -19.04 19.80
C GLY A 4 -9.17 -20.45 19.51
N ASP A 5 -9.67 -21.13 20.54
CA ASP A 5 -10.42 -22.38 20.39
C ASP A 5 -11.90 -22.03 20.20
N LEU A 6 -12.43 -22.35 19.01
CA LEU A 6 -13.82 -22.08 18.62
C LEU A 6 -14.68 -23.35 18.69
N GLY A 7 -14.26 -24.34 19.48
CA GLY A 7 -14.95 -25.61 19.64
C GLY A 7 -16.25 -25.49 20.42
N PRO A 8 -17.20 -26.42 20.21
CA PRO A 8 -18.43 -26.47 20.98
C PRO A 8 -18.14 -26.73 22.47
N GLN A 9 -19.03 -26.26 23.35
CA GLN A 9 -18.90 -26.45 24.79
C GLN A 9 -18.68 -27.93 25.15
N GLY A 10 -17.64 -28.20 25.93
CA GLY A 10 -17.24 -29.55 26.34
C GLY A 10 -16.23 -30.25 25.43
N LYS A 11 -15.84 -29.65 24.29
CA LYS A 11 -14.76 -30.12 23.41
C LYS A 11 -13.66 -29.08 23.26
N LEU A 12 -12.98 -28.76 24.37
CA LEU A 12 -11.82 -27.85 24.37
C LEU A 12 -10.53 -28.62 24.06
N GLY A 13 -9.59 -27.97 23.40
CA GLY A 13 -8.25 -28.49 23.11
C GLY A 13 -8.17 -29.43 21.91
N CYS A 14 -9.20 -29.48 21.07
CA CYS A 14 -9.13 -30.19 19.79
C CYS A 14 -8.52 -29.27 18.73
N LYS A 15 -7.44 -29.74 18.08
CA LYS A 15 -6.72 -28.98 17.05
C LYS A 15 -7.60 -28.52 15.87
N GLU A 16 -8.67 -29.26 15.58
CA GLU A 16 -9.65 -28.95 14.55
C GLU A 16 -10.42 -27.64 14.82
N TYR A 17 -10.46 -27.20 16.08
CA TYR A 17 -11.14 -25.98 16.50
C TYR A 17 -10.18 -24.84 16.84
N GLU A 18 -8.88 -25.00 16.61
CA GLU A 18 -7.89 -23.95 16.81
C GLU A 18 -7.80 -23.03 15.58
N TYR A 19 -8.16 -21.76 15.77
CA TYR A 19 -8.13 -20.75 14.70
C TYR A 19 -7.16 -19.61 15.01
N VAL A 20 -6.42 -19.17 14.00
CA VAL A 20 -5.60 -17.96 14.07
C VAL A 20 -6.52 -16.74 14.02
N LEU A 21 -6.55 -15.96 15.10
CA LEU A 21 -7.30 -14.70 15.16
C LEU A 21 -6.46 -13.53 14.66
N CYS A 22 -5.18 -13.51 15.03
CA CYS A 22 -4.25 -12.44 14.68
C CYS A 22 -2.80 -12.95 14.59
N MET A 23 -2.03 -12.33 13.72
CA MET A 23 -0.60 -12.53 13.57
C MET A 23 0.11 -11.22 13.87
N ILE A 24 1.06 -11.27 14.81
CA ILE A 24 1.94 -10.15 15.13
C ILE A 24 3.35 -10.55 14.68
N ARG A 25 3.99 -9.69 13.88
CA ARG A 25 5.38 -9.84 13.43
C ARG A 25 6.16 -8.60 13.83
N VAL A 26 7.43 -8.79 14.17
CA VAL A 26 8.38 -7.71 14.41
C VAL A 26 9.54 -7.90 13.45
N ASP A 27 9.90 -6.87 12.69
CA ASP A 27 11.05 -6.93 11.78
C ASP A 27 12.35 -6.49 12.48
N GLY A 28 13.48 -6.62 11.78
CA GLY A 28 14.80 -6.23 12.30
C GLY A 28 14.97 -4.72 12.57
N ASN A 29 14.04 -3.89 12.08
CA ASN A 29 14.02 -2.44 12.30
C ASN A 29 13.07 -2.05 13.45
N GLY A 30 12.47 -3.03 14.13
CA GLY A 30 11.51 -2.79 15.23
C GLY A 30 10.10 -2.46 14.77
N VAL A 31 9.77 -2.61 13.49
CA VAL A 31 8.41 -2.37 12.97
C VAL A 31 7.51 -3.54 13.35
N ILE A 32 6.42 -3.23 14.05
CA ILE A 32 5.39 -4.21 14.44
C ILE A 32 4.31 -4.24 13.37
N THR A 33 4.10 -5.41 12.76
CA THR A 33 3.03 -5.67 11.78
C THR A 33 1.97 -6.57 12.40
N VAL A 34 0.71 -6.15 12.33
CA VAL A 34 -0.46 -6.90 12.83
C VAL A 34 -1.35 -7.30 11.65
N LYS A 35 -1.77 -8.57 11.58
CA LYS A 35 -2.68 -9.09 10.54
C LYS A 35 -3.77 -10.00 11.16
N PRO A 36 -5.06 -9.77 10.92
CA PRO A 36 -5.62 -8.60 10.23
C PRO A 36 -5.35 -7.31 11.01
N ASP A 37 -5.63 -6.17 10.38
CA ASP A 37 -5.48 -4.85 10.99
C ASP A 37 -6.41 -4.67 12.21
N PHE A 38 -6.26 -3.58 12.98
CA PHE A 38 -7.23 -3.28 14.04
C PHE A 38 -8.60 -2.96 13.42
N THR A 39 -9.66 -3.44 14.09
CA THR A 39 -11.03 -3.34 13.56
C THR A 39 -11.44 -1.89 13.33
N GLY A 40 -11.17 -1.00 14.29
CA GLY A 40 -11.57 0.41 14.21
C GLY A 40 -13.03 0.56 13.81
N THR A 41 -13.30 1.28 12.72
CA THR A 41 -14.65 1.51 12.17
C THR A 41 -15.07 0.47 11.11
N LYS A 42 -14.23 -0.50 10.77
CA LYS A 42 -14.45 -1.44 9.64
C LYS A 42 -15.43 -2.58 9.96
N GLY A 43 -15.86 -2.71 11.22
CA GLY A 43 -16.76 -3.79 11.69
C GLY A 43 -16.04 -5.10 11.99
N PRO A 44 -16.69 -6.04 12.70
CA PRO A 44 -16.02 -7.24 13.23
C PRO A 44 -15.59 -8.22 12.13
N TYR A 45 -14.45 -8.86 12.34
CA TYR A 45 -13.96 -9.97 11.54
C TYR A 45 -14.86 -11.19 11.70
N ARG A 46 -14.94 -12.03 10.68
CA ARG A 46 -15.81 -13.20 10.62
C ARG A 46 -14.99 -14.46 10.34
N ILE A 47 -15.24 -15.52 11.10
CA ILE A 47 -14.68 -16.86 10.88
C ILE A 47 -15.85 -17.79 10.63
N GLU A 48 -15.85 -18.48 9.50
CA GLU A 48 -16.85 -19.48 9.14
C GLU A 48 -16.25 -20.87 9.36
N LEU A 49 -16.89 -21.66 10.22
CA LEU A 49 -16.46 -23.03 10.49
C LEU A 49 -17.04 -23.96 9.41
N GLU A 50 -16.19 -24.84 8.87
CA GLU A 50 -16.63 -25.89 7.95
C GLU A 50 -17.30 -27.02 8.75
N GLY A 51 -18.63 -27.14 8.64
CA GLY A 51 -19.42 -28.17 9.33
C GLY A 51 -20.89 -28.19 8.89
N GLU A 52 -21.65 -29.21 9.32
CA GLU A 52 -23.10 -29.36 8.99
C GLU A 52 -23.94 -28.16 9.46
N LYS A 53 -23.54 -27.54 10.57
CA LYS A 53 -24.05 -26.25 11.03
C LYS A 53 -22.99 -25.21 10.71
N ARG A 54 -23.27 -24.34 9.73
CA ARG A 54 -22.42 -23.18 9.39
C ARG A 54 -22.41 -22.19 10.54
N GLU A 55 -21.58 -22.44 11.54
CA GLU A 55 -21.38 -21.53 12.66
C GLU A 55 -20.46 -20.38 12.22
N ILE A 56 -20.90 -19.15 12.49
CA ILE A 56 -20.18 -17.93 12.15
C ILE A 56 -19.75 -17.25 13.44
N TRP A 57 -18.45 -17.16 13.65
CA TRP A 57 -17.85 -16.42 14.75
C TRP A 57 -17.52 -15.00 14.32
N LYS A 58 -17.68 -14.05 15.25
CA LYS A 58 -17.32 -12.65 15.04
C LYS A 58 -16.36 -12.19 16.12
N PHE A 59 -15.28 -11.52 15.73
CA PHE A 59 -14.32 -10.96 16.67
C PHE A 59 -13.87 -9.57 16.26
N THR A 60 -13.50 -8.75 17.25
CA THR A 60 -12.88 -7.44 17.05
C THR A 60 -11.44 -7.46 17.54
N LEU A 61 -10.59 -6.67 16.91
CA LEU A 61 -9.20 -6.48 17.32
C LEU A 61 -8.99 -5.01 17.65
N GLU A 62 -8.66 -4.72 18.90
CA GLU A 62 -8.45 -3.36 19.40
C GLU A 62 -7.02 -3.19 19.90
N ASN A 63 -6.45 -2.01 19.64
CA ASN A 63 -5.15 -1.67 20.20
C ASN A 63 -5.34 -1.17 21.63
N ALA A 64 -4.82 -1.93 22.60
CA ALA A 64 -4.87 -1.58 24.01
C ALA A 64 -3.66 -0.75 24.49
N SER A 65 -2.75 -0.35 23.59
CA SER A 65 -1.65 0.54 23.95
C SER A 65 -2.15 1.90 24.41
N ALA A 66 -1.37 2.59 25.24
CA ALA A 66 -1.66 3.97 25.59
C ALA A 66 -1.83 4.82 24.31
N THR A 67 -2.83 5.69 24.31
CA THR A 67 -3.00 6.67 23.24
C THR A 67 -1.80 7.60 23.25
N VAL A 68 -1.09 7.67 22.13
CA VAL A 68 -0.01 8.64 21.91
C VAL A 68 -0.59 10.03 22.16
N GLU A 69 0.12 10.86 22.93
CA GLU A 69 -0.33 12.23 23.16
C GLU A 69 -0.44 12.95 21.81
N GLU A 70 -1.48 13.77 21.60
CA GLU A 70 -1.70 14.51 20.35
C GLU A 70 -0.46 15.31 19.90
N LYS A 71 0.35 15.74 20.89
CA LYS A 71 1.63 16.40 20.66
C LYS A 71 2.70 15.48 20.07
N GLU A 72 2.79 14.23 20.52
CA GLU A 72 3.71 13.24 19.96
C GLU A 72 3.26 12.81 18.56
N GLU A 73 1.96 12.58 18.35
CA GLU A 73 1.43 12.26 17.03
C GLU A 73 1.71 13.39 16.02
N ALA A 74 1.45 14.64 16.42
CA ALA A 74 1.75 15.81 15.59
C ALA A 74 3.26 15.96 15.32
N ARG A 75 4.12 15.50 16.23
CA ARG A 75 5.58 15.49 16.02
C ARG A 75 5.97 14.41 15.00
N GLU A 76 5.41 13.21 15.12
CA GLU A 76 5.66 12.12 14.18
C GLU A 76 5.17 12.47 12.77
N GLN A 77 3.96 13.03 12.63
CA GLN A 77 3.44 13.49 11.35
C GLN A 77 4.32 14.57 10.71
N ARG A 78 4.88 15.50 11.50
CA ARG A 78 5.85 16.50 11.01
C ARG A 78 7.13 15.85 10.50
N VAL A 79 7.71 14.92 11.26
CA VAL A 79 8.92 14.19 10.84
C VAL A 79 8.66 13.43 9.53
N PHE A 80 7.51 12.78 9.43
CA PHE A 80 7.10 12.07 8.20
C PHE A 80 6.99 13.03 7.02
N LYS A 81 6.30 14.15 7.20
CA LYS A 81 6.15 15.18 6.16
C LYS A 81 7.51 15.74 5.71
N ASP A 82 8.41 16.02 6.65
CA ASP A 82 9.74 16.53 6.36
C ASP A 82 10.59 15.53 5.57
N LEU A 83 10.52 14.24 5.91
CA LEU A 83 11.20 13.17 5.18
C LEU A 83 10.72 13.08 3.72
N TYR A 84 9.40 13.07 3.51
CA TYR A 84 8.81 13.03 2.17
C TYR A 84 9.13 14.29 1.36
N SER A 85 9.14 15.46 2.02
CA SER A 85 9.47 16.73 1.37
C SER A 85 10.92 16.73 0.90
N ARG A 86 11.87 16.29 1.74
CA ARG A 86 13.28 16.14 1.35
C ARG A 86 13.48 15.13 0.23
N HIS A 87 12.75 14.02 0.26
CA HIS A 87 12.84 13.02 -0.81
C HIS A 87 12.30 13.58 -2.13
N LYS A 88 11.18 14.32 -2.09
CA LYS A 88 10.65 15.05 -3.25
C LYS A 88 11.65 16.08 -3.78
N GLU A 89 12.28 16.86 -2.90
CA GLU A 89 13.31 17.84 -3.28
C GLU A 89 14.52 17.16 -3.93
N TYR A 90 15.00 16.06 -3.36
CA TYR A 90 16.09 15.26 -3.94
C TYR A 90 15.75 14.76 -5.35
N LEU A 91 14.57 14.17 -5.53
CA LEU A 91 14.10 13.73 -6.86
C LEU A 91 13.96 14.90 -7.83
N SER A 92 13.45 16.04 -7.37
CA SER A 92 13.33 17.24 -8.19
C SER A 92 14.69 17.79 -8.63
N GLY A 93 15.71 17.72 -7.76
CA GLY A 93 17.07 18.11 -8.10
C GLY A 93 17.74 17.19 -9.13
N LEU A 94 17.39 15.91 -9.14
CA LEU A 94 17.86 14.94 -10.15
C LEU A 94 17.22 15.15 -11.52
N VAL A 95 15.92 15.42 -11.56
CA VAL A 95 15.16 15.58 -12.81
C VAL A 95 15.42 16.96 -13.44
N GLY A 96 15.74 17.97 -12.62
CA GLY A 96 15.93 19.34 -13.08
C GLY A 96 14.61 20.06 -13.39
N SER A 97 14.71 21.27 -13.94
CA SER A 97 13.55 22.09 -14.33
C SER A 97 13.13 21.94 -15.79
N ASP A 98 13.84 21.10 -16.55
CA ASP A 98 13.67 20.99 -18.00
C ASP A 98 12.46 20.12 -18.38
N PHE A 99 11.88 19.40 -17.42
CA PHE A 99 10.72 18.55 -17.61
C PHE A 99 9.49 19.10 -16.88
N GLU A 100 8.46 19.47 -17.64
CA GLU A 100 7.18 19.91 -17.09
C GLU A 100 6.36 18.69 -16.63
N MET A 101 6.01 18.66 -15.33
CA MET A 101 5.06 17.68 -14.80
C MET A 101 3.66 17.90 -15.39
N THR A 102 3.03 16.85 -15.89
CA THR A 102 1.64 16.91 -16.34
C THR A 102 0.68 17.10 -15.17
N ALA A 103 -0.47 17.71 -15.43
CA ALA A 103 -1.54 17.78 -14.44
C ALA A 103 -2.01 16.36 -14.06
N PRO A 104 -2.41 16.12 -12.79
CA PRO A 104 -2.87 14.82 -12.35
C PRO A 104 -4.01 14.28 -13.22
N GLY A 105 -3.91 13.02 -13.64
CA GLY A 105 -4.92 12.38 -14.50
C GLY A 105 -4.68 12.52 -16.01
N LEU A 106 -3.65 13.25 -16.44
CA LEU A 106 -3.27 13.36 -17.85
C LEU A 106 -2.06 12.49 -18.17
N PHE A 107 -2.19 11.69 -19.24
CA PHE A 107 -1.08 10.93 -19.81
C PHE A 107 -0.51 11.68 -21.01
N ARG A 108 0.78 12.06 -20.93
CA ARG A 108 1.54 12.72 -22.00
C ARG A 108 2.70 11.82 -22.41
N LEU A 109 2.77 11.49 -23.70
CA LEU A 109 3.85 10.70 -24.28
C LEU A 109 4.63 11.54 -25.31
N PHE A 110 5.95 11.62 -25.13
CA PHE A 110 6.88 12.16 -26.09
C PHE A 110 7.70 11.03 -26.72
N VAL A 111 7.63 10.86 -28.04
CA VAL A 111 8.50 9.94 -28.77
C VAL A 111 9.37 10.76 -29.72
N ASN A 112 10.68 10.71 -29.49
CA ASN A 112 11.68 11.27 -30.40
C ASN A 112 12.38 10.11 -31.10
N GLY A 113 12.13 9.97 -32.40
CA GLY A 113 12.76 8.96 -33.23
C GLY A 113 13.67 9.59 -34.28
N GLU A 114 14.83 9.01 -34.52
CA GLU A 114 15.71 9.33 -35.64
C GLU A 114 15.51 8.31 -36.76
N ILE A 115 15.34 8.78 -37.99
CA ILE A 115 15.24 7.90 -39.15
C ILE A 115 16.66 7.53 -39.58
N VAL A 116 17.07 6.31 -39.23
CA VAL A 116 18.41 5.78 -39.55
C VAL A 116 18.54 5.41 -41.03
N SER A 117 17.44 5.02 -41.70
CA SER A 117 17.43 4.71 -43.13
C SER A 117 16.04 4.88 -43.74
N ALA A 118 15.96 5.58 -44.88
CA ALA A 118 14.74 5.69 -45.69
C ALA A 118 15.10 5.84 -47.18
N GLN A 119 14.27 5.31 -48.07
CA GLN A 119 14.46 5.39 -49.52
C GLN A 119 13.46 6.38 -50.14
N GLY A 120 13.90 7.17 -51.12
CA GLY A 120 13.04 8.13 -51.82
C GLY A 120 12.86 9.48 -51.12
N TYR A 121 13.79 9.85 -50.22
CA TYR A 121 13.82 11.16 -49.57
C TYR A 121 14.98 11.99 -50.11
N GLU A 122 14.76 13.30 -50.28
CA GLU A 122 15.77 14.23 -50.79
C GLU A 122 16.83 14.62 -49.73
N TYR A 123 16.55 14.45 -48.44
CA TYR A 123 17.37 14.95 -47.34
C TYR A 123 17.74 13.84 -46.33
N ASN A 124 18.92 13.97 -45.73
CA ASN A 124 19.41 13.14 -44.62
C ASN A 124 19.04 13.76 -43.26
N ASN A 125 19.20 12.99 -42.16
CA ASN A 125 18.94 13.43 -40.77
C ASN A 125 17.47 13.81 -40.52
N LEU A 126 16.57 12.92 -40.91
CA LEU A 126 15.13 13.10 -40.67
C LEU A 126 14.78 12.64 -39.25
N TYR A 127 14.04 13.46 -38.52
CA TYR A 127 13.57 13.18 -37.16
C TYR A 127 12.04 13.13 -37.12
N ILE A 128 11.51 12.23 -36.29
CA ILE A 128 10.08 12.14 -35.98
C ILE A 128 9.90 12.56 -34.53
N HIS A 129 9.12 13.62 -34.34
CA HIS A 129 8.63 14.04 -33.04
C HIS A 129 7.14 13.71 -32.97
N PHE A 130 6.77 12.76 -32.12
CA PHE A 130 5.38 12.38 -31.90
C PHE A 130 4.95 12.78 -30.49
N PHE A 131 3.81 13.47 -30.42
CA PHE A 131 3.22 13.99 -29.19
C PHE A 131 1.80 13.46 -29.03
N LEU A 132 1.52 12.82 -27.90
CA LEU A 132 0.20 12.29 -27.57
C LEU A 132 -0.21 12.75 -26.17
N GLU A 133 -1.33 13.46 -26.08
CA GLU A 133 -2.01 13.79 -24.83
C GLU A 133 -3.38 13.12 -24.81
N LEU A 134 -3.61 12.27 -23.80
CA LEU A 134 -4.91 11.62 -23.59
C LEU A 134 -5.53 12.14 -22.28
N PRO A 135 -6.79 12.63 -22.33
CA PRO A 135 -7.57 12.83 -21.11
C PRO A 135 -7.94 11.46 -20.50
N SER A 136 -8.08 11.42 -19.18
CA SER A 136 -8.66 10.28 -18.46
C SER A 136 -10.16 10.12 -18.72
#